data_AF-A0A2M6YC42-F1
#
_entry.id   AF-A0A2M6YC42-F1
#
_cell.length_a   1.000
_cell.length_b   1.000
_cell.length_c   1.000
_cell.angle_alpha   90.00
_cell.angle_beta   90.00
_cell.angle_gamma   90.00
#
_symmetry.space_group_name_H-M   'P 1'
#
loop_
_entity.id
_entity.type
_entity.pdbx_description
1 polymer ?
#
loop_
_entity_poly.entity_id
_entity_poly.type
_entity_poly.pdbx_seq_one_letter_code
_entity_poly.pdbx_strand_id
1 'polypeptide(L)' 'MQELLTMSKKELNRLPIIKSVIDRKMTQIEAASSLGLTDRQIRRVVSNFISSGPAGLIHRLRGKPSNHQVS' A
#
# COMPACT_ATOMS: atom_id res chain seq x y z
N MET A 1 12.52 14.55 -14.02
CA MET A 1 13.29 13.39 -13.50
C MET A 1 12.31 12.26 -13.23
N GLN A 2 12.63 11.04 -13.64
CA GLN A 2 11.85 9.85 -13.28
C GLN A 2 12.28 9.37 -11.90
N GLU A 3 11.32 9.08 -11.04
CA GLU A 3 11.54 8.49 -9.71
C GLU A 3 11.32 6.97 -9.80
N LEU A 4 12.28 6.18 -9.33
CA LEU A 4 12.17 4.72 -9.28
C LEU A 4 11.82 4.26 -7.86
N LEU A 5 10.67 3.61 -7.73
CA LEU A 5 10.20 3.06 -6.47
C LEU A 5 10.42 1.55 -6.42
N THR A 6 11.13 1.08 -5.40
CA THR A 6 11.34 -0.36 -5.18
C THR A 6 10.22 -0.94 -4.33
N MET A 7 9.49 -1.90 -4.90
CA MET A 7 8.32 -2.53 -4.26
C MET A 7 8.41 -4.05 -4.39
N SER A 8 7.85 -4.76 -3.42
CA SER A 8 7.52 -6.18 -3.60
C SER A 8 6.36 -6.33 -4.59
N LYS A 9 6.25 -7.51 -5.22
CA LYS A 9 5.09 -7.86 -6.06
C LYS A 9 3.76 -7.67 -5.32
N LYS A 10 3.72 -7.99 -4.03
CA LYS A 10 2.51 -7.81 -3.19
C LYS A 10 2.11 -6.34 -3.04
N GLU A 11 3.07 -5.44 -2.91
CA GLU A 11 2.80 -3.99 -2.83
C GLU A 11 2.39 -3.43 -4.19
N LEU A 12 3.06 -3.87 -5.25
CA LEU A 12 2.72 -3.49 -6.64
C LEU A 12 1.29 -3.90 -7.00
N ASN A 13 0.88 -5.13 -6.64
CA ASN A 13 -0.46 -5.66 -6.94
C ASN A 13 -1.59 -4.87 -6.26
N ARG A 14 -1.31 -4.10 -5.22
CA ARG A 14 -2.32 -3.23 -4.57
C ARG A 14 -2.63 -1.98 -5.38
N LEU A 15 -1.70 -1.53 -6.22
CA LEU A 15 -1.83 -0.27 -6.96
C LEU A 15 -3.11 -0.17 -7.79
N PRO A 16 -3.48 -1.14 -8.64
CA PRO A 16 -4.72 -1.04 -9.42
C PRO A 16 -5.96 -1.04 -8.53
N ILE A 17 -5.98 -1.85 -7.47
CA ILE A 17 -7.13 -1.95 -6.56
C ILE A 17 -7.32 -0.64 -5.78
N ILE A 18 -6.25 -0.08 -5.23
CA ILE A 18 -6.30 1.19 -4.48
C ILE A 18 -6.65 2.36 -5.41
N LYS A 19 -6.16 2.37 -6.66
CA LYS A 19 -6.62 3.35 -7.66
C LYS A 19 -8.12 3.25 -7.91
N SER A 20 -8.67 2.05 -8.09
CA SER A 20 -10.12 1.86 -8.26
C SER A 20 -10.94 2.37 -7.07
N VAL A 21 -10.41 2.22 -5.85
CA VAL A 21 -11.05 2.77 -4.64
C VAL A 21 -11.06 4.30 -4.65
N ILE A 22 -9.93 4.92 -4.99
CA ILE A 22 -9.79 6.38 -5.05
C ILE A 22 -10.67 6.97 -6.15
N ASP A 23 -10.72 6.30 -7.30
CA ASP A 23 -11.60 6.64 -8.43
C ASP A 23 -13.09 6.41 -8.14
N ARG A 24 -13.44 5.93 -6.94
CA ARG A 24 -14.80 5.57 -6.52
C ARG A 24 -15.46 4.50 -7.40
N LYS A 25 -14.66 3.68 -8.08
CA LYS A 25 -15.11 2.53 -8.88
C LYS A 25 -15.20 1.24 -8.06
N MET A 26 -14.65 1.24 -6.85
CA MET A 26 -14.63 0.11 -5.93
C MET A 26 -14.76 0.64 -4.50
N THR A 27 -15.52 -0.06 -3.66
CA THR A 27 -15.63 0.25 -2.24
C THR A 27 -14.42 -0.28 -1.47
N GLN A 28 -14.17 0.26 -0.27
CA GLN A 28 -13.09 -0.24 0.60
C GLN A 28 -13.34 -1.67 1.07
N ILE A 29 -14.61 -2.09 1.19
CA ILE A 29 -15.00 -3.45 1.57
C ILE A 29 -14.65 -4.43 0.44
N GLU A 30 -14.97 -4.10 -0.80
CA GLU A 30 -14.60 -4.93 -1.96
C GLU A 30 -13.08 -5.04 -2.12
N ALA A 31 -12.35 -3.94 -1.92
CA ALA A 31 -10.89 -3.94 -1.93
C ALA A 31 -10.30 -4.82 -0.81
N ALA A 32 -10.94 -4.82 0.38
CA ALA A 32 -10.55 -5.66 1.51
C ALA A 32 -10.65 -7.15 1.14
N SER A 33 -11.79 -7.56 0.58
CA SER A 33 -12.00 -8.93 0.10
C SER A 33 -11.04 -9.30 -1.02
N SER A 34 -10.83 -8.40 -2.00
CA SER A 34 -9.93 -8.65 -3.14
C SER A 34 -8.46 -8.82 -2.71
N LEU A 35 -8.02 -8.07 -1.69
CA LEU A 35 -6.65 -8.12 -1.19
C LEU A 35 -6.45 -9.12 -0.04
N GLY A 36 -7.52 -9.76 0.46
CA GLY A 36 -7.47 -10.59 1.66
C GLY A 36 -7.00 -9.80 2.89
N LEU A 37 -7.44 -8.54 3.00
CA LEU A 37 -7.09 -7.62 4.08
C LEU A 37 -8.34 -7.24 4.88
N THR A 38 -8.13 -6.73 6.09
CA THR A 38 -9.20 -6.14 6.89
C THR A 38 -9.53 -4.72 6.43
N ASP A 39 -10.76 -4.25 6.70
CA ASP A 39 -11.18 -2.87 6.41
C ASP A 39 -10.22 -1.82 7.00
N ARG A 40 -9.76 -2.02 8.25
CA ARG A 40 -8.75 -1.14 8.89
C ARG A 40 -7.45 -1.06 8.09
N GLN A 41 -6.98 -2.19 7.55
CA GLN A 41 -5.78 -2.22 6.73
C GLN A 41 -5.99 -1.50 5.41
N ILE A 42 -7.15 -1.67 4.76
CA ILE A 42 -7.50 -0.93 3.54
C ILE A 42 -7.55 0.57 3.79
N ARG A 43 -8.27 1.03 4.83
CA ARG A 43 -8.31 2.44 5.22
C ARG A 43 -6.92 3.03 5.37
N ARG A 44 -6.02 2.31 6.05
CA ARG A 44 -4.62 2.75 6.23
C ARG A 44 -3.86 2.83 4.91
N VAL A 45 -4.01 1.84 4.04
CA VAL A 45 -3.34 1.82 2.72
C VAL A 45 -3.86 2.95 1.84
N VAL A 46 -5.17 3.17 1.79
CA VAL A 46 -5.80 4.27 1.04
C VAL A 46 -5.32 5.62 1.57
N SER A 47 -5.34 5.83 2.89
CA SER A 47 -4.86 7.07 3.52
C SER A 47 -3.38 7.34 3.18
N ASN A 48 -2.51 6.33 3.28
CA ASN A 48 -1.11 6.49 2.89
C ASN A 48 -0.95 6.83 1.40
N PHE A 49 -1.75 6.22 0.53
CA PHE A 49 -1.71 6.51 -0.91
C PHE A 49 -2.18 7.94 -1.20
N ILE A 50 -3.21 8.43 -0.50
CA ILE A 50 -3.67 9.82 -0.65
C ILE A 50 -2.57 10.81 -0.23
N SER A 51 -1.88 10.52 0.87
CA SER A 51 -0.83 11.41 1.40
C SER A 51 0.49 11.35 0.62
N SER A 52 0.84 10.21 0.02
CA SER A 52 2.19 9.98 -0.53
C SER A 52 2.20 9.29 -1.89
N GLY A 53 1.06 9.16 -2.56
CA GLY A 53 0.93 8.47 -3.84
C GLY A 53 1.37 7.01 -3.79
N PRO A 54 1.95 6.49 -4.89
CA PRO A 54 2.45 5.10 -4.96
C PRO A 54 3.49 4.76 -3.87
N ALA A 55 4.29 5.72 -3.41
CA ALA A 55 5.25 5.51 -2.33
C ALA A 55 4.57 5.12 -1.00
N GLY A 56 3.32 5.54 -0.78
CA GLY A 56 2.51 5.16 0.38
C GLY A 56 2.16 3.67 0.46
N LEU A 57 2.31 2.92 -0.64
CA LEU A 57 2.12 1.46 -0.67
C LEU A 57 3.35 0.68 -0.21
N ILE A 58 4.51 1.33 -0.15
CA ILE A 58 5.78 0.71 0.25
C ILE A 58 5.77 0.48 1.76
N HIS A 59 6.22 -0.70 2.18
CA HIS A 59 6.43 -1.02 3.57
C HIS A 59 7.41 -0.03 4.21
N ARG A 60 7.01 0.64 5.28
CA ARG A 60 7.80 1.73 5.91
C ARG A 60 9.15 1.28 6.49
N LEU A 61 9.32 -0.03 6.75
CA LEU A 61 10.60 -0.61 7.19
C LEU A 61 11.46 -1.12 6.04
N ARG A 62 11.04 -0.97 4.77
CA ARG A 62 11.85 -1.39 3.62
C ARG A 62 13.18 -0.61 3.64
N GLY A 63 14.29 -1.35 3.56
CA GLY A 63 15.65 -0.78 3.62
C GLY A 63 16.11 -0.35 5.01
N LYS A 64 15.31 -0.57 6.06
CA LYS A 64 15.68 -0.28 7.45
C LYS A 64 16.13 -1.56 8.18
N PRO A 65 17.08 -1.46 9.12
CA PRO A 65 17.46 -2.59 9.97
C PRO A 65 16.26 -3.10 10.79
N SER A 66 16.34 -4.36 11.21
CA SER A 66 15.33 -4.96 12.11
C SER A 66 15.34 -4.25 13.46
N ASN A 67 14.16 -4.02 14.02
CA ASN A 67 14.04 -3.50 15.40
C ASN A 67 14.63 -4.46 16.45
N HIS A 68 14.87 -5.73 16.11
CA HIS A 68 15.50 -6.74 16.96
C HIS A 68 16.93 -7.09 16.54
N GLN A 69 17.62 -6.25 15.74
CA GLN A 69 19.02 -6.54 15.47
C GLN A 69 19.81 -6.45 16.78
N VAL A 70 20.57 -7.50 17.09
CA VAL A 70 21.54 -7.49 18.18
C VAL A 70 22.84 -7.01 17.56
N SER A 71 23.31 -5.86 18.02
CA SER A 71 24.53 -5.19 17.56
C SER A 71 25.78 -6.03 17.80
#